data_AF-A0A966NK57-F1
#
_entry.id   AF-A0A966NK57-F1
#
_cell.length_a   1.000
_cell.length_b   1.000
_cell.length_c   1.000
_cell.angle_alpha   90.00
_cell.angle_beta   90.00
_cell.angle_gamma   90.00
#
_symmetry.space_group_name_H-M   'P 1'
#
loop_
_entity.id
_entity.type
_entity.pdbx_description
1 polymer ?
#
loop_
_entity_poly.entity_id
_entity_poly.type
_entity_poly.pdbx_seq_one_letter_code
_entity_poly.pdbx_strand_id
1 'polypeptide(L)'
;MTETRMPSAYISHGGGPCFFMDWDPPHAWDGLREALASMLTLLPAQPRAILVISAHWEAEVFTVASGASPELIYDYGGFPPHTY
;
A
#
# COMPACT_ATOMS: atom_id res chain seq x y z
N MET A 1 9.03 8.89 -29.82
CA MET A 1 7.90 8.67 -28.89
C MET A 1 8.26 9.37 -27.59
N THR A 2 7.46 10.33 -27.15
CA THR A 2 7.60 10.92 -25.81
C THR A 2 7.19 9.86 -24.79
N GLU A 3 8.10 9.50 -23.88
CA GLU A 3 7.81 8.59 -22.77
C GLU A 3 6.73 9.21 -21.88
N THR A 4 5.61 8.50 -21.70
CA THR A 4 4.56 8.93 -20.76
C THR A 4 5.11 8.79 -19.34
N ARG A 5 5.31 9.92 -18.67
CA ARG A 5 5.82 9.95 -17.29
C ARG A 5 4.74 9.46 -16.32
N MET A 6 5.06 8.43 -15.53
CA MET A 6 4.20 7.94 -14.46
C MET A 6 4.24 8.88 -13.24
N PRO A 7 3.14 9.00 -12.48
CA PRO A 7 3.12 9.83 -11.28
C PRO A 7 3.89 9.17 -10.12
N SER A 8 4.25 9.98 -9.14
CA SER A 8 4.69 9.55 -7.81
C SER A 8 3.68 10.06 -6.78
N ALA A 9 3.36 9.25 -5.78
CA ALA A 9 2.45 9.63 -4.71
C ALA A 9 3.06 9.29 -3.34
N TYR A 10 2.71 10.09 -2.34
CA TYR A 10 2.96 9.78 -0.95
C TYR A 10 1.65 9.31 -0.32
N ILE A 11 1.67 8.15 0.32
CA ILE A 11 0.54 7.58 1.05
C ILE A 11 0.93 7.53 2.51
N SER A 12 0.15 8.19 3.37
CA SER A 12 0.34 8.10 4.81
C SER A 12 0.12 6.65 5.27
N HIS A 13 1.07 6.10 6.02
CA HIS A 13 0.91 4.80 6.67
C HIS A 13 -0.01 4.88 7.90
N GLY A 14 -0.47 3.74 8.39
CA GLY A 14 -1.35 3.63 9.54
C GLY A 14 -2.66 2.90 9.21
N GLY A 15 -3.59 2.89 10.16
CA GLY A 15 -4.87 2.19 10.04
C GLY A 15 -4.83 0.69 10.30
N GLY A 16 -3.64 0.06 10.33
CA GLY A 16 -3.52 -1.38 10.54
C GLY A 16 -4.32 -2.17 9.50
N PRO A 17 -4.87 -3.34 9.85
CA PRO A 17 -5.68 -4.14 8.94
C PRO A 17 -7.11 -3.60 8.80
N CYS A 18 -7.28 -2.29 8.69
CA CYS A 18 -8.58 -1.62 8.71
C CYS A 18 -9.60 -2.15 7.71
N PHE A 19 -9.19 -2.60 6.54
CA PHE A 19 -10.12 -3.14 5.54
C PHE A 19 -10.51 -4.61 5.78
N PHE A 20 -9.92 -5.26 6.78
CA PHE A 20 -10.11 -6.68 7.12
C PHE A 20 -10.74 -6.89 8.50
N MET A 21 -11.24 -5.82 9.11
CA MET A 21 -11.85 -5.86 10.44
C MET A 21 -13.27 -5.29 10.41
N ASP A 22 -14.10 -5.80 11.33
CA ASP A 22 -15.41 -5.23 11.61
C ASP A 22 -15.24 -4.06 12.59
N TRP A 23 -15.76 -2.89 12.20
CA TRP A 23 -15.65 -1.66 12.98
C TRP A 23 -17.01 -1.20 13.48
N ASP A 24 -17.01 -0.45 14.58
CA ASP A 24 -18.16 0.32 15.04
C ASP A 24 -17.72 1.79 15.18
N PRO A 25 -18.18 2.70 14.29
CA PRO A 25 -19.14 2.47 13.21
C PRO A 25 -18.56 1.66 12.02
N PRO A 26 -19.39 0.92 11.26
CA PRO A 26 -18.94 0.04 10.19
C PRO A 26 -18.28 0.77 9.00
N HIS A 27 -18.56 2.06 8.84
CA HIS A 27 -18.08 2.89 7.72
C HIS A 27 -16.86 3.75 8.08
N ALA A 28 -16.18 3.46 9.20
CA ALA A 28 -15.07 4.28 9.71
C ALA A 28 -13.95 4.52 8.69
N TRP A 29 -13.76 3.62 7.71
CA TRP A 29 -12.65 3.65 6.76
C TRP A 29 -13.08 3.90 5.30
N ASP A 30 -14.36 4.19 5.03
CA ASP A 30 -14.86 4.35 3.67
C ASP A 30 -14.20 5.54 2.95
N GLY A 31 -13.99 6.66 3.65
CA GLY A 31 -13.27 7.80 3.08
C GLY A 31 -11.82 7.48 2.68
N LEU A 32 -11.11 6.65 3.46
CA LEU A 32 -9.76 6.20 3.11
C LEU A 32 -9.81 5.26 1.90
N ARG A 33 -10.76 4.34 1.86
CA ARG A 33 -10.98 3.44 0.72
C ARG A 33 -11.21 4.23 -0.57
N GLU A 34 -12.10 5.21 -0.53
CA GLU A 34 -12.41 6.08 -1.68
C GLU A 34 -11.20 6.89 -2.13
N ALA A 35 -10.45 7.47 -1.20
CA ALA A 35 -9.23 8.22 -1.50
C ALA A 35 -8.19 7.33 -2.22
N LEU A 36 -7.90 6.14 -1.70
CA LEU A 36 -6.98 5.18 -2.31
C LEU A 36 -7.45 4.72 -3.69
N ALA A 37 -8.75 4.43 -3.84
CA ALA A 37 -9.32 4.03 -5.13
C ALA A 37 -9.22 5.15 -6.18
N SER A 38 -9.40 6.41 -5.76
CA SER A 38 -9.31 7.56 -6.66
C SER A 38 -7.92 7.76 -7.27
N MET A 39 -6.86 7.24 -6.63
CA MET A 39 -5.50 7.34 -7.15
C MET A 39 -5.31 6.66 -8.52
N LEU A 40 -6.16 5.68 -8.86
CA LEU A 40 -6.15 5.05 -10.18
C LEU A 40 -6.41 6.06 -11.31
N THR A 41 -7.14 7.13 -11.03
CA THR A 41 -7.43 8.19 -12.01
C THR A 41 -6.21 9.04 -12.36
N LEU A 42 -5.15 8.99 -11.53
CA LEU A 42 -3.89 9.69 -11.77
C LEU A 42 -2.97 8.96 -12.74
N LEU A 43 -3.25 7.69 -13.04
CA LEU A 43 -2.41 6.84 -13.87
C LEU A 43 -2.71 7.09 -15.36
N PRO A 44 -1.72 7.55 -16.16
CA PRO A 44 -1.94 7.79 -17.59
C PRO A 44 -2.04 6.50 -18.41
N ALA A 45 -1.61 5.36 -17.84
CA ALA A 45 -1.71 4.01 -18.37
C ALA A 45 -1.48 3.00 -17.24
N GLN A 46 -1.71 1.71 -17.49
CA GLN A 46 -1.40 0.65 -16.53
C GLN A 46 0.12 0.57 -16.28
N PRO A 47 0.59 0.67 -15.01
CA PRO A 47 2.01 0.51 -14.69
C PRO A 47 2.47 -0.91 -15.02
N ARG A 48 3.69 -1.02 -15.58
CA ARG A 48 4.37 -2.32 -15.75
C ARG A 48 4.98 -2.84 -14.46
N ALA A 49 5.24 -1.94 -13.51
CA ALA A 49 5.77 -2.22 -12.19
C ALA A 49 5.41 -1.06 -11.25
N ILE A 50 5.44 -1.31 -9.95
CA ILE A 50 5.29 -0.30 -8.89
C ILE A 50 6.55 -0.37 -8.03
N LEU A 51 7.16 0.79 -7.76
CA LEU A 51 8.20 0.92 -6.75
C LEU A 51 7.54 1.45 -5.48
N VAL A 52 7.57 0.65 -4.41
CA VAL A 52 7.08 1.05 -3.09
C VAL A 52 8.28 1.39 -2.22
N ILE A 53 8.24 2.56 -1.57
CA ILE A 53 9.21 2.98 -0.56
C ILE A 53 8.44 3.04 0.75
N SER A 54 8.78 2.17 1.70
CA SER A 54 8.09 2.07 2.99
C SER A 54 8.92 2.70 4.10
N ALA A 55 8.26 3.44 5.00
CA ALA A 55 8.88 3.96 6.21
C ALA A 55 9.32 2.85 7.18
N HIS A 56 8.75 1.65 7.06
CA HIS A 56 9.05 0.49 7.90
C HIS A 56 10.05 -0.47 7.26
N TRP A 57 10.55 -0.15 6.05
CA TRP A 57 11.63 -0.91 5.43
C TRP A 57 12.98 -0.34 5.89
N GLU A 58 13.38 -0.74 7.10
CA GLU A 58 14.66 -0.34 7.71
C GLU A 58 15.71 -1.44 7.50
N ALA A 59 16.87 -1.05 6.96
CA ALA A 59 18.00 -1.94 6.74
C ALA A 59 19.31 -1.16 6.89
N GLU A 60 20.38 -1.84 7.32
CA GLU A 60 21.71 -1.22 7.49
C GLU A 60 22.31 -0.69 6.16
N VAL A 61 21.89 -1.29 5.04
CA VAL A 61 22.30 -0.93 3.68
C VAL A 61 21.10 -0.85 2.75
N PHE A 62 21.28 -0.25 1.58
CA PHE A 62 20.24 -0.21 0.56
C PHE A 62 19.85 -1.62 0.12
N THR A 63 18.58 -1.96 0.28
CA THR A 63 18.04 -3.29 0.01
C THR A 63 16.76 -3.18 -0.81
N VAL A 64 16.49 -4.21 -1.61
CA VAL A 64 15.31 -4.29 -2.46
C VAL A 64 14.70 -5.68 -2.31
N ALA A 65 13.42 -5.74 -1.97
CA ALA A 65 12.62 -6.95 -2.08
C ALA A 65 12.02 -7.04 -3.49
N SER A 66 12.22 -8.16 -4.19
CA SER A 66 11.63 -8.42 -5.50
C SER A 66 11.44 -9.92 -5.73
N GLY A 67 10.49 -10.29 -6.57
CA GLY A 67 10.18 -11.67 -6.91
C GLY A 67 8.82 -11.76 -7.59
N ALA A 68 8.52 -12.91 -8.20
CA ALA A 68 7.19 -13.17 -8.76
C ALA A 68 6.11 -13.27 -7.66
N SER A 69 6.51 -13.72 -6.46
CA SER A 69 5.69 -13.81 -5.27
C SER A 69 6.59 -13.57 -4.04
N PRO A 70 6.96 -12.30 -3.76
CA PRO A 70 7.75 -11.99 -2.58
C PRO A 70 6.99 -12.37 -1.32
N GLU A 71 7.74 -12.77 -0.28
CA GLU A 71 7.16 -13.05 1.04
C GLU A 71 6.48 -11.78 1.61
N LEU A 72 5.37 -11.98 2.31
CA LEU A 72 4.70 -10.90 3.03
C LEU A 72 5.41 -10.66 4.36
N ILE A 73 5.83 -9.42 4.59
CA ILE A 73 6.44 -8.98 5.84
C ILE A 73 5.42 -8.13 6.59
N TYR A 74 5.14 -8.52 7.83
CA TYR A 74 4.26 -7.80 8.73
C TYR A 74 5.07 -7.13 9.83
N ASP A 75 5.00 -5.80 9.87
CA ASP A 75 5.63 -4.93 10.86
C ASP A 75 4.65 -4.48 11.96
N TYR A 76 3.47 -5.12 12.01
CA TYR A 76 2.41 -4.85 12.97
C TYR A 76 1.93 -6.14 13.65
N GLY A 77 1.30 -6.01 14.83
CA GLY A 77 0.95 -7.13 15.69
C GLY A 77 -0.32 -6.90 16.51
N GLY A 78 -0.88 -7.98 17.07
CA GLY A 78 -2.01 -7.89 18.01
C GLY A 78 -3.40 -7.90 17.39
N PHE A 79 -3.51 -8.24 16.10
CA PHE A 79 -4.79 -8.31 15.38
C PHE A 79 -5.25 -9.75 15.17
N PRO A 80 -6.51 -9.98 14.78
CA PRO A 80 -7.01 -11.31 14.46
C PRO A 80 -6.16 -12.04 13.40
N PRO A 81 -6.00 -13.37 13.48
CA PRO A 81 -5.15 -14.12 12.56
C PRO A 81 -5.46 -13.96 11.07
N HIS A 82 -6.72 -13.69 10.70
CA HIS A 82 -7.14 -13.51 9.31
C HIS A 82 -6.69 -12.18 8.69
N THR A 83 -6.00 -11.34 9.45
CA THR A 83 -5.47 -10.05 8.99
C THR A 83 -4.04 -10.13 8.46
N TYR A 84 -3.37 -11.27 8.65
CA TYR A 84 -2.03 -11.61 8.16
C TYR A 84 -2.08 -12.56 6.96
#